data_AF-W4M4F2-F1
#
_entry.id   AF-W4M4F2-F1
#
_cell.length_a   1.000
_cell.length_b   1.000
_cell.length_c   1.000
_cell.angle_alpha   90.00
_cell.angle_beta   90.00
_cell.angle_gamma   90.00
#
_symmetry.space_group_name_H-M   'P 1'
#
loop_
_entity.id
_entity.type
_entity.pdbx_description
1 polymer ?
#
loop_
_entity_poly.entity_id
_entity_poly.type
_entity_poly.pdbx_seq_one_letter_code
_entity_poly.pdbx_strand_id
1 'polypeptide(L)'
;MTLLPFILLVAGVGTVSIMLDRRLRAKSQADTTPAEERDEPAATKGSNDLGHLWATPVHWYNSLVNKQPEDFPQRFREWVVNASDDSAVTDWLKGLSDEGLKAYTKHLSRFCTDMGFELVWLVDKQLEKRDAQLAQTAKRIVLHYCQACQQAASCQEHLEAHKQLLSFEQNPGGRKNRTFGEKLLAKLVDADLVTTLPAEFIGASPTERQQLIAEAINEASSKDQATFSRLVREVLYDGYNGMASTEATASPGASAADAASGTEAARSA
;
A
#
# COMPACT_ATOMS: atom_id res chain seq x y z
N MET A 1 -5.26 -11.62 8.31
CA MET A 1 -5.29 -12.34 7.01
C MET A 1 -6.03 -11.51 5.94
N THR A 2 -5.45 -10.41 5.45
CA THR A 2 -6.06 -9.53 4.42
C THR A 2 -5.04 -8.95 3.42
N LEU A 3 -3.80 -9.48 3.34
CA LEU A 3 -2.74 -8.91 2.47
C LEU A 3 -2.82 -9.33 1.00
N LEU A 4 -3.52 -10.41 0.67
CA LEU A 4 -3.61 -10.93 -0.71
C LEU A 4 -4.38 -10.01 -1.70
N PRO A 5 -5.55 -9.44 -1.36
CA PRO A 5 -6.19 -8.45 -2.23
C PRO A 5 -5.37 -7.15 -2.34
N PHE A 6 -4.54 -6.84 -1.34
CA PHE A 6 -3.68 -5.65 -1.30
C PHE A 6 -2.54 -5.68 -2.31
N ILE A 7 -1.86 -6.82 -2.46
CA ILE A 7 -0.76 -6.98 -3.44
C ILE A 7 -1.29 -6.87 -4.88
N LEU A 8 -2.49 -7.41 -5.14
CA LEU A 8 -3.15 -7.29 -6.44
C LEU A 8 -3.61 -5.87 -6.75
N LEU A 9 -4.05 -5.11 -5.73
CA LEU A 9 -4.51 -3.73 -5.90
C LEU A 9 -3.34 -2.77 -6.20
N VAL A 10 -2.20 -2.91 -5.52
CA VAL A 10 -1.00 -2.09 -5.79
C VAL A 10 -0.45 -2.36 -7.19
N ALA A 11 -0.42 -3.62 -7.63
CA ALA A 11 -0.02 -3.98 -8.99
C ALA A 11 -1.00 -3.45 -10.06
N GLY A 12 -2.31 -3.46 -9.77
CA GLY A 12 -3.34 -2.91 -10.65
C GLY A 12 -3.23 -1.38 -10.80
N VAL A 13 -3.11 -0.65 -9.70
CA VAL A 13 -3.07 0.82 -9.70
C VAL A 13 -1.83 1.35 -10.44
N GLY A 14 -0.67 0.69 -10.33
CA GLY A 14 0.53 1.07 -11.07
C GLY A 14 0.35 1.06 -12.60
N THR A 15 -0.32 0.03 -13.12
CA THR A 15 -0.58 -0.07 -14.57
C THR A 15 -1.63 0.94 -15.07
N VAL A 16 -2.65 1.21 -14.26
CA VAL A 16 -3.73 2.16 -14.59
C VAL A 16 -3.24 3.60 -14.57
N SER A 17 -2.38 3.98 -13.61
CA SER A 17 -1.80 5.33 -13.53
C SER A 17 -0.91 5.67 -14.74
N ILE A 18 -0.14 4.70 -15.24
CA ILE A 18 0.70 4.91 -16.44
C ILE A 18 -0.16 5.07 -17.70
N MET A 19 -1.27 4.33 -17.81
CA MET A 19 -2.21 4.48 -18.94
C MET A 19 -2.99 5.79 -18.88
N LEU A 20 -3.37 6.27 -17.69
CA LEU A 20 -4.06 7.55 -17.49
C LEU A 20 -3.14 8.75 -17.78
N ASP A 21 -1.88 8.73 -17.34
CA ASP A 21 -0.92 9.79 -17.68
C ASP A 21 -0.68 9.88 -19.19
N ARG A 22 -0.55 8.72 -19.86
CA ARG A 22 -0.46 8.67 -21.34
C ARG A 22 -1.69 9.23 -22.04
N ARG A 23 -2.89 8.93 -21.53
CA ARG A 23 -4.15 9.41 -22.12
C ARG A 23 -4.37 10.90 -21.89
N LEU A 24 -3.93 11.43 -20.74
CA LEU A 24 -3.99 12.86 -20.44
C LEU A 24 -3.00 13.65 -21.30
N ARG A 25 -1.77 13.18 -21.47
CA ARG A 25 -0.80 13.80 -22.39
C ARG A 25 -1.27 13.79 -23.85
N ALA A 26 -1.91 12.69 -24.29
CA ALA A 26 -2.47 12.61 -25.64
C ALA A 26 -3.62 13.62 -25.86
N LYS A 27 -4.44 13.88 -24.84
CA LYS A 27 -5.48 14.91 -24.90
C LYS A 27 -4.91 16.32 -24.92
N SER A 28 -3.92 16.61 -24.06
CA SER A 28 -3.27 17.93 -24.04
C SER A 28 -2.57 18.25 -25.37
N GLN A 29 -2.03 17.27 -26.08
CA GLN A 29 -1.45 17.49 -27.41
C GLN A 29 -2.51 17.75 -28.49
N ALA A 30 -3.72 17.18 -28.35
CA ALA A 30 -4.82 17.42 -29.29
C ALA A 30 -5.44 18.83 -29.12
N ASP A 31 -5.53 19.34 -27.90
CA ASP A 31 -6.15 20.64 -27.61
C ASP A 31 -5.23 21.84 -27.84
N THR A 32 -3.91 21.63 -28.04
CA THR A 32 -2.94 22.73 -28.23
C THR A 32 -2.53 22.93 -29.70
N THR A 33 -3.35 22.52 -30.66
CA THR A 33 -3.11 22.82 -32.09
C THR A 33 -4.08 23.91 -32.57
N PRO A 34 -3.71 25.20 -32.51
CA PRO A 34 -4.43 26.25 -33.24
C PRO A 34 -4.27 26.01 -34.73
N ALA A 35 -5.37 26.14 -35.47
CA ALA A 35 -5.37 26.17 -36.93
C ALA A 35 -4.72 27.48 -37.42
N GLU A 36 -3.39 27.52 -37.45
CA GLU A 36 -2.63 28.53 -38.19
C GLU A 36 -1.93 27.85 -39.37
N GLU A 37 -2.27 28.28 -40.59
CA GLU A 37 -1.48 28.03 -41.79
C GLU A 37 -0.04 28.48 -41.55
N ARG A 38 0.91 27.54 -41.58
CA ARG A 38 2.33 27.86 -41.49
C ARG A 38 3.13 26.92 -42.37
N ASP A 39 3.84 27.53 -43.31
CA ASP A 39 4.83 26.94 -44.21
C ASP A 39 5.74 25.94 -43.49
N GLU A 40 5.93 24.78 -44.11
CA GLU A 40 6.83 23.70 -43.68
C GLU A 40 8.29 24.17 -43.56
N PRO A 41 8.92 24.11 -42.37
CA PRO A 41 10.33 23.78 -42.28
C PRO A 41 10.47 22.26 -42.14
N ALA A 42 11.40 21.70 -42.92
CA ALA A 42 11.73 20.29 -42.96
C ALA A 42 11.90 19.70 -41.53
N ALA A 43 10.90 18.91 -41.13
CA ALA A 43 10.90 18.18 -39.88
C ALA A 43 12.01 17.13 -39.90
N THR A 44 13.05 17.38 -39.10
CA THR A 44 13.98 16.33 -38.68
C THR A 44 13.18 15.32 -37.86
N LYS A 45 12.88 14.15 -38.45
CA LYS A 45 12.30 12.99 -37.78
C LYS A 45 13.23 12.56 -36.63
N GLY A 46 13.07 13.17 -35.46
CA GLY A 46 13.58 12.64 -34.21
C GLY A 46 12.88 11.32 -33.94
N SER A 47 13.57 10.22 -34.26
CA SER A 47 13.12 8.86 -33.97
C SER A 47 13.09 8.64 -32.45
N ASN A 48 12.02 9.08 -31.80
CA ASN A 48 11.64 8.66 -30.45
C ASN A 48 10.86 7.34 -30.49
N ASP A 49 11.19 6.47 -31.45
CA ASP A 49 10.63 5.13 -31.53
C ASP A 49 11.31 4.23 -30.48
N LEU A 50 11.10 4.53 -29.20
CA LEU A 50 11.39 3.62 -28.10
C LEU A 50 10.24 2.62 -27.90
N GLY A 51 9.15 2.73 -28.68
CA GLY A 51 7.97 1.88 -28.57
C GLY A 51 8.23 0.43 -28.98
N HIS A 52 9.11 0.20 -29.96
CA HIS A 52 9.43 -1.15 -30.43
C HIS A 52 10.31 -1.96 -29.45
N LEU A 53 11.06 -1.32 -28.55
CA LEU A 53 11.93 -2.01 -27.59
C LEU A 53 11.15 -2.80 -26.52
N TRP A 54 9.90 -2.41 -26.24
CA TRP A 54 9.04 -3.06 -25.24
C TRP A 54 7.98 -3.99 -25.86
N ALA A 55 8.01 -4.17 -27.18
CA ALA A 55 7.05 -4.97 -27.93
C ALA A 55 7.46 -6.45 -28.11
N THR A 56 8.44 -6.94 -27.34
CA THR A 56 8.86 -8.36 -27.36
C THR A 56 8.04 -9.22 -26.39
N PRO A 57 7.88 -10.52 -26.67
CA PRO A 57 6.63 -11.23 -26.40
C PRO A 57 6.56 -11.80 -24.98
N VAL A 58 5.52 -11.41 -24.23
CA VAL A 58 5.10 -11.94 -22.91
C VAL A 58 5.17 -13.48 -22.78
N HIS A 59 5.17 -14.21 -23.90
CA HIS A 59 5.27 -15.66 -23.95
C HIS A 59 6.57 -16.24 -23.35
N TRP A 60 7.75 -15.61 -23.56
CA TRP A 60 9.01 -16.18 -23.02
C TRP A 60 9.09 -16.02 -21.48
N TYR A 61 8.52 -14.94 -20.94
CA TYR A 61 8.43 -14.69 -19.51
C TYR A 61 7.69 -15.80 -18.75
N ASN A 62 6.55 -16.27 -19.26
CA ASN A 62 5.78 -17.35 -18.62
C ASN A 62 6.58 -18.66 -18.50
N SER A 63 7.48 -18.93 -19.45
CA SER A 63 8.33 -20.13 -19.42
C SER A 63 9.42 -20.03 -18.35
N LEU A 64 9.98 -18.85 -18.10
CA LEU A 64 11.04 -18.65 -17.12
C LEU A 64 10.50 -18.52 -15.69
N VAL A 65 9.37 -17.83 -15.49
CA VAL A 65 8.75 -17.71 -14.17
C VAL A 65 8.33 -19.07 -13.63
N ASN A 66 7.83 -19.95 -14.49
CA ASN A 66 7.46 -21.32 -14.09
C ASN A 66 8.67 -22.23 -13.80
N LYS A 67 9.89 -21.78 -14.09
CA LYS A 67 11.14 -22.52 -13.84
C LYS A 67 11.91 -22.01 -12.63
N GLN A 68 11.41 -21.00 -11.92
CA GLN A 68 12.09 -20.55 -10.70
C GLN A 68 12.01 -21.66 -9.63
N PRO A 69 13.12 -21.94 -8.93
CA PRO A 69 13.13 -22.83 -7.77
C PRO A 69 12.07 -22.43 -6.73
N GLU A 70 11.48 -23.40 -6.04
CA GLU A 70 10.44 -23.12 -5.03
C GLU A 70 10.95 -22.25 -3.87
N ASP A 71 12.25 -22.34 -3.57
CA ASP A 71 12.95 -21.58 -2.51
C ASP A 71 13.43 -20.20 -2.97
N PHE A 72 13.18 -19.83 -4.23
CA PHE A 72 13.63 -18.55 -4.78
C PHE A 72 13.15 -17.31 -3.98
N PRO A 73 11.89 -17.24 -3.50
CA PRO A 73 11.45 -16.10 -2.69
C PRO A 73 12.28 -15.90 -1.42
N GLN A 74 12.66 -16.99 -0.74
CA GLN A 74 13.47 -16.96 0.48
C GLN A 74 14.90 -16.52 0.16
N ARG A 75 15.50 -17.07 -0.89
CA ARG A 75 16.84 -16.67 -1.37
C ARG A 75 16.88 -15.21 -1.76
N PHE A 76 15.83 -14.69 -2.39
CA PHE A 76 15.69 -13.26 -2.67
C PHE A 76 15.62 -12.43 -1.38
N ARG A 77 14.82 -12.84 -0.38
CA ARG A 77 14.75 -12.14 0.92
C ARG A 77 16.13 -12.07 1.57
N GLU A 78 16.85 -13.19 1.63
CA GLU A 78 18.23 -13.25 2.15
C GLU A 78 19.18 -12.35 1.35
N TRP A 79 19.05 -12.34 0.03
CA TRP A 79 19.83 -11.46 -0.83
C TRP A 79 19.56 -9.99 -0.49
N VAL A 80 18.31 -9.55 -0.32
CA VAL A 80 17.98 -8.16 0.05
C VAL A 80 18.57 -7.81 1.42
N VAL A 81 18.47 -8.70 2.40
CA VAL A 81 19.03 -8.49 3.75
C VAL A 81 20.55 -8.24 3.71
N ASN A 82 21.27 -8.93 2.81
CA ASN A 82 22.70 -8.72 2.63
C ASN A 82 23.04 -7.53 1.69
N ALA A 83 22.10 -7.18 0.81
CA ALA A 83 22.31 -6.21 -0.25
C ALA A 83 21.97 -4.76 0.14
N SER A 84 21.06 -4.58 1.11
CA SER A 84 20.43 -3.32 1.49
C SER A 84 20.88 -2.87 2.87
N ASP A 85 21.22 -1.59 3.02
CA ASP A 85 21.45 -0.95 4.32
C ASP A 85 20.15 -0.37 4.92
N ASP A 86 19.05 -0.36 4.16
CA ASP A 86 17.75 0.15 4.60
C ASP A 86 17.00 -0.89 5.45
N SER A 87 16.99 -0.69 6.77
CA SER A 87 16.33 -1.60 7.71
C SER A 87 14.83 -1.68 7.49
N ALA A 88 14.17 -0.59 7.09
CA ALA A 88 12.71 -0.55 6.89
C ALA A 88 12.28 -1.48 5.74
N VAL A 89 13.07 -1.54 4.66
CA VAL A 89 12.84 -2.51 3.56
C VAL A 89 13.03 -3.94 4.04
N THR A 90 14.09 -4.21 4.81
CA THR A 90 14.35 -5.58 5.30
C THR A 90 13.27 -6.06 6.27
N ASP A 91 12.81 -5.21 7.18
CA ASP A 91 11.78 -5.54 8.16
C ASP A 91 10.42 -5.73 7.49
N TRP A 92 10.10 -4.86 6.52
CA TRP A 92 8.90 -5.02 5.70
C TRP A 92 8.87 -6.37 4.97
N LEU A 93 9.98 -6.75 4.30
CA LEU A 93 10.07 -8.04 3.60
C LEU A 93 10.01 -9.25 4.54
N LYS A 94 10.55 -9.14 5.76
CA LYS A 94 10.43 -10.17 6.81
C LYS A 94 9.00 -10.29 7.32
N GLY A 95 8.27 -9.18 7.40
CA GLY A 95 6.87 -9.15 7.83
C GLY A 95 5.87 -9.73 6.82
N LEU A 96 6.29 -9.94 5.56
CA LEU A 96 5.45 -10.61 4.56
C LEU A 96 5.29 -12.10 4.88
N SER A 97 4.04 -12.59 4.86
CA SER A 97 3.72 -14.03 4.77
C SER A 97 4.38 -14.68 3.56
N ASP A 98 4.57 -16.00 3.57
CA ASP A 98 5.22 -16.73 2.48
C ASP A 98 4.49 -16.55 1.13
N GLU A 99 3.16 -16.55 1.12
CA GLU A 99 2.36 -16.28 -0.07
C GLU A 99 2.57 -14.84 -0.57
N GLY A 100 2.64 -13.90 0.37
CA GLY A 100 2.89 -12.48 0.10
C GLY A 100 4.27 -12.24 -0.49
N LEU A 101 5.30 -12.88 0.07
CA LEU A 101 6.66 -12.84 -0.45
C LEU A 101 6.72 -13.46 -1.85
N LYS A 102 6.10 -14.63 -2.06
CA LYS A 102 6.04 -15.31 -3.36
C LYS A 102 5.34 -14.45 -4.43
N ALA A 103 4.24 -13.80 -4.07
CA ALA A 103 3.54 -12.88 -4.98
C ALA A 103 4.42 -11.67 -5.31
N TYR A 104 5.05 -11.07 -4.30
CA TYR A 104 5.94 -9.93 -4.46
C TYR A 104 7.13 -10.26 -5.37
N THR A 105 7.84 -11.37 -5.13
CA THR A 105 9.00 -11.76 -5.96
C THR A 105 8.62 -12.09 -7.39
N LYS A 106 7.42 -12.64 -7.62
CA LYS A 106 6.88 -12.82 -8.97
C LYS A 106 6.65 -11.49 -9.68
N HIS A 107 6.09 -10.49 -9.00
CA HIS A 107 5.90 -9.14 -9.56
C HIS A 107 7.23 -8.45 -9.85
N LEU A 108 8.18 -8.53 -8.91
CA LEU A 108 9.52 -7.96 -9.09
C LEU A 108 10.28 -8.65 -10.22
N SER A 109 10.18 -9.98 -10.34
CA SER A 109 10.79 -10.72 -11.46
C SER A 109 10.24 -10.25 -12.81
N ARG A 110 8.93 -9.96 -12.88
CA ARG A 110 8.32 -9.33 -14.06
C ARG A 110 8.93 -7.99 -14.37
N PHE A 111 9.00 -7.12 -13.37
CA PHE A 111 9.58 -5.79 -13.53
C PHE A 111 11.03 -5.85 -14.04
N CYS A 112 11.87 -6.72 -13.46
CA CYS A 112 13.24 -6.93 -13.95
C CYS A 112 13.25 -7.40 -15.41
N THR A 113 12.40 -8.37 -15.74
CA THR A 113 12.28 -8.91 -17.11
C THR A 113 11.90 -7.82 -18.10
N ASP A 114 10.90 -7.00 -17.74
CA ASP A 114 10.47 -5.86 -18.56
C ASP A 114 11.65 -4.89 -18.77
N MET A 115 12.49 -4.67 -17.74
CA MET A 115 13.73 -3.87 -17.80
C MET A 115 14.90 -4.54 -18.53
N GLY A 116 14.74 -5.75 -19.06
CA GLY A 116 15.74 -6.45 -19.88
C GLY A 116 16.76 -7.29 -19.11
N PHE A 117 16.49 -7.66 -17.84
CA PHE A 117 17.35 -8.59 -17.09
C PHE A 117 16.55 -9.50 -16.16
N GLU A 118 17.11 -10.63 -15.74
CA GLU A 118 16.41 -11.52 -14.80
C GLU A 118 16.85 -11.29 -13.36
N LEU A 119 15.88 -11.27 -12.43
CA LEU A 119 16.16 -11.14 -11.00
C LEU A 119 17.06 -12.26 -10.47
N VAL A 120 16.90 -13.49 -10.99
CA VAL A 120 17.72 -14.64 -10.59
C VAL A 120 19.20 -14.43 -10.93
N TRP A 121 19.53 -13.69 -12.00
CA TRP A 121 20.92 -13.40 -12.34
C TRP A 121 21.61 -12.52 -11.30
N LEU A 122 20.87 -11.69 -10.57
CA LEU A 122 21.38 -10.91 -9.44
C LEU A 122 21.52 -11.77 -8.18
N VAL A 123 20.46 -12.53 -7.82
CA VAL A 123 20.45 -13.36 -6.62
C VAL A 123 21.55 -14.44 -6.68
N ASP A 124 21.76 -15.04 -7.85
CA ASP A 124 22.79 -16.07 -8.09
C ASP A 124 24.17 -15.50 -8.44
N LYS A 125 24.35 -14.17 -8.39
CA LYS A 125 25.59 -13.47 -8.76
C LYS A 125 26.11 -13.80 -10.16
N GLN A 126 25.21 -14.14 -11.10
CA GLN A 126 25.58 -14.43 -12.49
C GLN A 126 26.02 -13.17 -13.23
N LEU A 127 25.37 -12.03 -12.95
CA LEU A 127 25.76 -10.73 -13.51
C LEU A 127 27.14 -10.29 -13.00
N GLU A 128 27.43 -10.45 -11.71
CA GLU A 128 28.71 -10.05 -11.10
C GLU A 128 29.91 -10.74 -11.76
N LYS A 129 29.74 -12.00 -12.19
CA LYS A 129 30.78 -12.77 -12.89
C LYS A 129 31.10 -12.24 -14.29
N ARG A 130 30.15 -11.57 -14.94
CA ARG A 130 30.28 -11.09 -16.33
C ARG A 130 30.61 -9.60 -16.39
N ASP A 131 29.89 -8.81 -15.61
CA ASP A 131 30.01 -7.36 -15.58
C ASP A 131 29.57 -6.83 -14.20
N ALA A 132 30.56 -6.47 -13.38
CA ALA A 132 30.33 -5.96 -12.03
C ALA A 132 29.61 -4.61 -12.00
N GLN A 133 29.84 -3.74 -13.00
CA GLN A 133 29.20 -2.43 -13.05
C GLN A 133 27.72 -2.56 -13.42
N LEU A 134 27.41 -3.45 -14.38
CA LEU A 134 26.04 -3.79 -14.73
C LEU A 134 25.31 -4.43 -13.54
N ALA A 135 25.95 -5.39 -12.85
CA ALA A 135 25.39 -6.01 -11.66
C ALA A 135 25.06 -4.98 -10.56
N GLN A 136 25.96 -4.04 -10.29
CA GLN A 136 25.74 -2.98 -9.29
C GLN A 136 24.61 -2.01 -9.70
N THR A 137 24.43 -1.78 -10.99
CA THR A 137 23.33 -0.95 -11.50
C THR A 137 22.00 -1.67 -11.38
N ALA A 138 21.92 -2.93 -11.79
CA ALA A 138 20.72 -3.75 -11.66
C ALA A 138 20.35 -3.99 -10.18
N LYS A 139 21.34 -4.19 -9.30
CA LYS A 139 21.14 -4.22 -7.83
C LYS A 139 20.46 -2.95 -7.33
N ARG A 140 20.96 -1.76 -7.70
CA ARG A 140 20.35 -0.48 -7.29
C ARG A 140 18.92 -0.34 -7.79
N ILE A 141 18.64 -0.73 -9.04
CA ILE A 141 17.28 -0.70 -9.61
C ILE A 141 16.32 -1.54 -8.76
N VAL A 142 16.71 -2.78 -8.43
CA VAL A 142 15.89 -3.68 -7.60
C VAL A 142 15.68 -3.11 -6.20
N LEU A 143 16.72 -2.59 -5.55
CA LEU A 143 16.61 -2.01 -4.21
C LEU A 143 15.71 -0.76 -4.19
N HIS A 144 15.82 0.12 -5.18
CA HIS A 144 14.92 1.27 -5.30
C HIS A 144 13.47 0.85 -5.52
N TYR A 145 13.23 -0.20 -6.31
CA TYR A 145 11.89 -0.75 -6.46
C TYR A 145 11.35 -1.29 -5.12
N CYS A 146 12.16 -2.01 -4.35
CA CYS A 146 11.79 -2.48 -3.01
C CYS A 146 11.43 -1.32 -2.08
N GLN A 147 12.26 -0.28 -2.07
CA GLN A 147 12.02 0.93 -1.28
C GLN A 147 10.72 1.63 -1.68
N ALA A 148 10.47 1.81 -2.98
CA ALA A 148 9.23 2.43 -3.47
C ALA A 148 7.99 1.61 -3.06
N CYS A 149 8.04 0.28 -3.15
CA CYS A 149 6.95 -0.58 -2.69
C CYS A 149 6.73 -0.50 -1.18
N GLN A 150 7.81 -0.49 -0.39
CA GLN A 150 7.72 -0.34 1.06
C GLN A 150 7.10 1.01 1.43
N GLN A 151 7.54 2.10 0.82
CA GLN A 151 7.00 3.43 1.04
C GLN A 151 5.52 3.49 0.68
N ALA A 152 5.14 2.95 -0.49
CA ALA A 152 3.75 2.87 -0.91
C ALA A 152 2.89 2.08 0.09
N ALA A 153 3.39 0.94 0.61
CA ALA A 153 2.70 0.18 1.63
C ALA A 153 2.55 0.97 2.94
N SER A 154 3.60 1.68 3.38
CA SER A 154 3.56 2.49 4.62
C SER A 154 2.63 3.70 4.52
N CYS A 155 2.49 4.29 3.33
CA CYS A 155 1.61 5.43 3.09
C CYS A 155 0.16 5.04 2.82
N GLN A 156 -0.14 3.75 2.68
CA GLN A 156 -1.46 3.27 2.30
C GLN A 156 -2.55 3.73 3.28
N GLU A 157 -2.29 3.61 4.58
CA GLU A 157 -3.23 4.05 5.62
C GLU A 157 -3.49 5.56 5.54
N HIS A 158 -2.47 6.34 5.21
CA HIS A 158 -2.60 7.78 5.03
C HIS A 158 -3.43 8.11 3.79
N LEU A 159 -3.24 7.38 2.69
CA LEU A 159 -4.01 7.57 1.47
C LEU A 159 -5.48 7.19 1.66
N GLU A 160 -5.78 6.14 2.42
CA GLU A 160 -7.15 5.74 2.76
C GLU A 160 -7.83 6.78 3.66
N ALA A 161 -7.14 7.25 4.70
CA ALA A 161 -7.59 8.36 5.54
C ALA A 161 -7.88 9.62 4.72
N HIS A 162 -6.98 9.99 3.81
CA HIS A 162 -7.17 11.14 2.94
C HIS A 162 -8.37 10.97 1.99
N LYS A 163 -8.53 9.78 1.38
CA LYS A 163 -9.71 9.47 0.54
C LYS A 163 -11.02 9.58 1.32
N GLN A 164 -11.04 9.09 2.56
CA GLN A 164 -12.22 9.18 3.41
C GLN A 164 -12.54 10.63 3.77
N LEU A 165 -11.52 11.44 4.10
CA LEU A 165 -11.67 12.86 4.36
C LEU A 165 -12.20 13.61 3.12
N LEU A 166 -11.60 13.40 1.95
CA LEU A 166 -12.08 13.98 0.68
C LEU A 166 -13.54 13.59 0.40
N SER A 167 -13.92 12.34 0.64
CA SER A 167 -15.31 11.90 0.48
C SER A 167 -16.26 12.62 1.43
N PHE A 168 -15.83 12.83 2.68
CA PHE A 168 -16.58 13.61 3.66
C PHE A 168 -16.73 15.08 3.24
N GLU A 169 -15.65 15.74 2.82
CA GLU A 169 -15.67 17.13 2.37
C GLU A 169 -16.63 17.35 1.17
N GLN A 170 -16.63 16.42 0.22
CA GLN A 170 -17.50 16.49 -0.96
C GLN A 170 -18.99 16.25 -0.63
N ASN A 171 -19.28 15.46 0.41
CA ASN A 171 -20.65 15.12 0.80
C ASN A 171 -20.75 14.78 2.29
N PRO A 172 -20.74 15.79 3.18
CA PRO A 172 -20.78 15.55 4.63
C PRO A 172 -22.12 14.94 5.07
N GLY A 173 -23.19 15.23 4.34
CA GLY A 173 -24.53 14.69 4.59
C GLY A 173 -24.72 13.21 4.22
N GLY A 174 -23.76 12.55 3.55
CA GLY A 174 -23.87 11.15 3.13
C GLY A 174 -23.88 10.18 4.33
N ARG A 175 -24.69 9.11 4.28
CA ARG A 175 -24.87 8.18 5.43
C ARG A 175 -23.56 7.69 6.07
N LYS A 176 -22.58 7.27 5.26
CA LYS A 176 -21.26 6.83 5.75
C LYS A 176 -20.43 7.98 6.32
N ASN A 177 -20.54 9.15 5.71
CA ASN A 177 -19.77 10.35 6.04
C ASN A 177 -20.28 11.02 7.32
N ARG A 178 -21.59 10.95 7.62
CA ARG A 178 -22.15 11.44 8.89
C ARG A 178 -21.49 10.78 10.09
N THR A 179 -21.47 9.44 10.12
CA THR A 179 -20.87 8.68 11.23
C THR A 179 -19.36 8.95 11.34
N PHE A 180 -18.67 9.08 10.21
CA PHE A 180 -17.26 9.44 10.20
C PHE A 180 -17.02 10.85 10.77
N GLY A 181 -17.75 11.85 10.28
CA GLY A 181 -17.64 13.25 10.72
C GLY A 181 -17.99 13.44 12.19
N GLU A 182 -19.04 12.79 12.68
CA GLU A 182 -19.43 12.83 14.10
C GLU A 182 -18.35 12.24 15.01
N LYS A 183 -17.77 11.09 14.64
CA LYS A 183 -16.67 10.47 15.39
C LYS A 183 -15.40 11.32 15.34
N LEU A 184 -15.08 11.87 14.17
CA LEU A 184 -13.92 12.73 14.01
C LEU A 184 -14.07 14.01 14.83
N LEU A 185 -15.23 14.65 14.81
CA LEU A 185 -15.49 15.82 15.63
C LEU A 185 -15.32 15.51 17.12
N ALA A 186 -15.86 14.38 17.61
CA ALA A 186 -15.69 13.98 19.00
C ALA A 186 -14.19 13.87 19.38
N LYS A 187 -13.40 13.17 18.56
CA LYS A 187 -11.94 13.03 18.78
C LYS A 187 -11.20 14.39 18.71
N LEU A 188 -11.66 15.31 17.86
CA LEU A 188 -11.07 16.65 17.75
C LEU A 188 -11.40 17.53 18.96
N VAL A 189 -12.60 17.39 19.54
CA VAL A 189 -12.98 18.04 20.80
C VAL A 189 -12.16 17.46 21.95
N ASP A 190 -12.03 16.14 22.04
CA ASP A 190 -11.22 15.46 23.07
C ASP A 190 -9.74 15.86 23.02
N ALA A 191 -9.24 16.26 21.84
CA ALA A 191 -7.88 16.72 21.61
C ALA A 191 -7.71 18.26 21.68
N ASP A 192 -8.74 18.98 22.14
CA ASP A 192 -8.78 20.46 22.23
C ASP A 192 -8.52 21.20 20.90
N LEU A 193 -8.71 20.54 19.75
CA LEU A 193 -8.57 21.17 18.43
C LEU A 193 -9.82 21.95 18.01
N VAL A 194 -10.99 21.57 18.55
CA VAL A 194 -12.26 22.29 18.40
C VAL A 194 -12.70 22.79 19.78
N THR A 195 -12.51 24.09 20.01
CA THR A 195 -12.63 24.70 21.34
C THR A 195 -14.08 24.99 21.73
N THR A 196 -14.93 25.35 20.76
CA THR A 196 -16.34 25.65 20.99
C THR A 196 -17.15 25.27 19.76
N LEU A 197 -18.17 24.42 19.94
CA LEU A 197 -19.21 24.27 18.93
C LEU A 197 -20.11 25.52 18.95
N PRO A 198 -20.52 26.05 17.79
CA PRO A 198 -21.45 27.16 17.72
C PRO A 198 -22.75 26.84 18.47
N ALA A 199 -23.34 27.83 19.15
CA ALA A 199 -24.59 27.63 19.92
C ALA A 199 -25.76 27.16 19.02
N GLU A 200 -25.68 27.52 17.74
CA GLU A 200 -26.56 27.13 16.64
C GLU A 200 -26.64 25.59 16.49
N PHE A 201 -25.62 24.85 16.92
CA PHE A 201 -25.56 23.40 16.81
C PHE A 201 -26.73 22.67 17.51
N ILE A 202 -27.24 23.24 18.62
CA ILE A 202 -28.32 22.65 19.43
C ILE A 202 -29.67 22.74 18.69
N GLY A 203 -29.91 23.84 17.97
CA GLY A 203 -31.16 24.10 17.23
C GLY A 203 -31.12 23.71 15.75
N ALA A 204 -29.93 23.44 15.21
CA ALA A 204 -29.73 23.13 13.80
C ALA A 204 -30.46 21.86 13.35
N SER A 205 -31.02 21.92 12.14
CA SER A 205 -31.52 20.73 11.45
C SER A 205 -30.39 19.72 11.20
N PRO A 206 -30.69 18.43 10.92
CA PRO A 206 -29.64 17.44 10.66
C PRO A 206 -28.70 17.80 9.51
N THR A 207 -29.17 18.54 8.51
CA THR A 207 -28.34 18.97 7.37
C THR A 207 -27.42 20.12 7.76
N GLU A 208 -27.94 21.15 8.44
CA GLU A 208 -27.16 22.28 8.95
C GLU A 208 -26.10 21.80 9.96
N ARG A 209 -26.46 20.86 10.82
CA ARG A 209 -25.50 20.25 11.76
C ARG A 209 -24.31 19.64 11.05
N GLN A 210 -24.52 18.92 9.95
CA GLN A 210 -23.42 18.31 9.19
C GLN A 210 -22.53 19.35 8.51
N GLN A 211 -23.09 20.49 8.10
CA GLN A 211 -22.31 21.62 7.59
C GLN A 211 -21.44 22.22 8.69
N LEU A 212 -22.02 22.49 9.87
CA LEU A 212 -21.27 22.98 11.04
C LEU A 212 -20.16 22.02 11.48
N ILE A 213 -20.40 20.70 11.42
CA ILE A 213 -19.37 19.68 11.68
C ILE A 213 -18.23 19.80 10.65
N ALA A 214 -18.56 19.92 9.36
CA ALA A 214 -17.55 20.04 8.31
C ALA A 214 -16.71 21.31 8.47
N GLU A 215 -17.34 22.44 8.81
CA GLU A 215 -16.65 23.70 9.10
C GLU A 215 -15.69 23.57 10.30
N ALA A 216 -16.16 22.97 11.40
CA ALA A 216 -15.32 22.75 12.59
C ALA A 216 -14.13 21.82 12.31
N ILE A 217 -14.32 20.77 11.50
CA ILE A 217 -13.24 19.85 11.07
C ILE A 217 -12.22 20.59 10.20
N ASN A 218 -12.68 21.43 9.25
CA ASN A 218 -11.79 22.22 8.39
C ASN A 218 -10.98 23.23 9.22
N GLU A 219 -11.61 23.91 10.18
CA GLU A 219 -10.91 24.80 11.09
C GLU A 219 -9.84 24.05 11.90
N ALA A 220 -10.19 22.89 12.45
CA ALA A 220 -9.27 22.04 13.22
C ALA A 220 -8.04 21.60 12.41
N SER A 221 -8.20 21.28 11.12
CA SER A 221 -7.07 20.90 10.26
C SER A 221 -6.02 22.00 10.12
N SER A 222 -6.42 23.28 10.23
CA SER A 222 -5.51 24.42 10.10
C SER A 222 -4.70 24.70 11.37
N LYS A 223 -5.16 24.23 12.54
CA LYS A 223 -4.52 24.50 13.84
C LYS A 223 -3.32 23.59 14.10
N ASP A 224 -3.50 22.28 13.88
CA ASP A 224 -2.44 21.29 14.04
C ASP A 224 -2.65 20.12 13.06
N GLN A 225 -2.03 20.25 11.89
CA GLN A 225 -2.15 19.27 10.80
C GLN A 225 -1.66 17.87 11.21
N ALA A 226 -0.65 17.77 12.09
CA ALA A 226 -0.05 16.49 12.47
C ALA A 226 -1.00 15.72 13.40
N THR A 227 -1.52 16.38 14.43
CA THR A 227 -2.51 15.79 15.34
C THR A 227 -3.82 15.49 14.60
N PHE A 228 -4.30 16.41 13.76
CA PHE A 228 -5.48 16.19 12.93
C PHE A 228 -5.35 14.92 12.06
N SER A 229 -4.25 14.80 11.30
CA SER A 229 -4.03 13.66 10.41
C SER A 229 -3.95 12.33 11.18
N ARG A 230 -3.39 12.35 12.40
CA ARG A 230 -3.38 11.17 13.29
C ARG A 230 -4.80 10.77 13.70
N LEU A 231 -5.63 11.72 14.12
CA LEU A 231 -7.01 11.46 14.56
C LEU A 231 -7.92 10.99 13.42
N VAL A 232 -7.72 11.50 12.20
CA VAL A 232 -8.43 10.98 11.01
C VAL A 232 -8.15 9.49 10.80
N ARG A 233 -6.88 9.06 10.89
CA ARG A 233 -6.52 7.64 10.80
C ARG A 233 -7.13 6.84 11.96
N GLU A 234 -7.04 7.35 13.18
CA GLU A 234 -7.58 6.70 14.36
C GLU A 234 -9.08 6.42 14.22
N VAL A 235 -9.87 7.39 13.77
CA VAL A 235 -11.32 7.20 13.53
C VAL A 235 -11.60 6.14 12.46
N LEU A 236 -10.77 6.07 11.41
CA LEU A 236 -10.93 5.11 10.33
C LEU A 236 -10.66 3.67 10.80
N TYR A 237 -9.65 3.45 11.64
CA TYR A 237 -9.20 2.12 12.06
C TYR A 237 -9.72 1.66 13.43
N ASP A 238 -10.13 2.57 14.33
CA ASP A 238 -10.78 2.25 15.62
C ASP A 238 -12.09 1.47 15.40
N GLY A 239 -12.80 1.77 14.30
CA GLY A 239 -14.00 1.03 13.91
C GLY A 239 -13.75 -0.43 13.55
N TYR A 240 -12.51 -0.81 13.21
CA TYR A 240 -12.13 -2.17 12.86
C TYR A 240 -11.73 -2.99 14.09
N ASN A 241 -11.06 -2.38 15.07
CA ASN A 241 -10.60 -3.06 16.27
C ASN A 241 -11.72 -3.35 17.30
N GLY A 242 -12.84 -2.63 17.23
CA GLY A 242 -13.96 -2.79 18.17
C GLY A 242 -14.83 -4.05 18.00
N MET A 243 -14.67 -4.84 16.93
CA MET A 243 -15.44 -6.09 16.74
C MET A 243 -14.65 -7.37 17.04
N ALA A 244 -13.35 -7.30 17.33
CA ALA A 244 -12.50 -8.49 17.45
C ALA A 244 -12.23 -8.95 18.89
N SER A 245 -12.93 -8.45 19.92
CA SER A 245 -12.59 -8.76 21.33
C SER A 245 -13.75 -9.04 22.29
N THR A 246 -14.94 -9.39 21.79
CA THR A 246 -16.11 -9.72 22.64
C THR A 246 -16.62 -11.16 22.54
N GLU A 247 -15.81 -12.10 22.03
CA GLU A 247 -16.15 -13.53 22.02
C GLU A 247 -15.01 -14.40 22.60
N ALA A 248 -14.63 -14.13 23.84
CA ALA A 248 -13.82 -15.04 24.65
C ALA A 248 -14.19 -14.93 26.14
N THR A 249 -15.48 -15.07 26.45
CA THR A 249 -15.95 -15.40 27.81
C THR A 249 -16.73 -16.71 27.75
N ALA A 250 -16.03 -17.77 27.33
CA ALA A 250 -16.48 -19.13 27.59
C ALA A 250 -16.26 -19.45 29.08
N SER A 251 -17.36 -19.33 29.83
CA SER A 251 -17.76 -20.15 30.99
C SER A 251 -16.69 -21.01 31.69
N PRO A 252 -16.39 -20.76 32.99
CA PRO A 252 -15.66 -21.73 33.81
C PRO A 252 -16.61 -22.89 34.14
N GLY A 253 -16.56 -23.94 33.33
CA GLY A 253 -17.15 -25.22 33.64
C GLY A 253 -16.49 -25.82 34.88
N ALA A 254 -17.23 -25.86 35.98
CA ALA A 254 -16.91 -26.60 37.18
C ALA A 254 -16.64 -28.08 36.84
N SER A 255 -15.44 -28.57 37.18
CA SER A 255 -15.18 -29.99 37.35
C SER A 255 -14.62 -30.17 38.75
N ALA A 256 -15.53 -30.53 39.66
CA ALA A 256 -15.19 -30.99 40.99
C ALA A 256 -14.61 -32.40 40.89
N ALA A 257 -13.48 -32.57 41.59
CA ALA A 257 -13.04 -33.76 42.30
C ALA A 257 -13.68 -35.11 41.94
N ASP A 258 -12.84 -36.07 41.54
CA ASP A 258 -12.80 -37.31 42.32
C ASP A 258 -11.40 -37.94 42.35
N ALA A 259 -11.12 -38.52 43.51
CA ALA A 259 -9.84 -39.02 43.95
C ALA A 259 -9.58 -40.46 43.48
N ALA A 260 -8.33 -40.82 43.19
CA ALA A 260 -7.82 -42.16 43.50
C ALA A 260 -6.29 -42.17 43.52
N SER A 261 -5.78 -42.27 44.73
CA SER A 261 -4.42 -42.67 45.07
C SER A 261 -4.10 -44.05 44.49
N GLY A 262 -2.92 -44.20 43.90
CA GLY A 262 -2.41 -45.47 43.37
C GLY A 262 -0.90 -45.47 43.37
N THR A 263 -0.33 -45.63 44.56
CA THR A 263 1.09 -45.90 44.81
C THR A 263 1.36 -47.35 44.45
N GLU A 264 2.23 -47.65 43.48
CA GLU A 264 2.91 -48.95 43.47
C GLU A 264 4.29 -48.88 42.83
N ALA A 265 5.26 -49.39 43.59
CA ALA A 265 6.66 -49.49 43.27
C ALA A 265 7.00 -50.88 42.73
N ALA A 266 7.79 -50.96 41.66
CA ALA A 266 8.62 -52.12 41.30
C ALA A 266 9.70 -51.60 40.32
N ARG A 267 11.00 -51.51 40.64
CA ARG A 267 12.03 -52.53 40.97
C ARG A 267 12.29 -53.52 39.83
N SER A 268 13.57 -53.50 39.38
CA SER A 268 14.28 -54.47 38.52
C SER A 268 14.05 -54.30 37.01
N ALA A 269 15.06 -54.32 36.13
CA ALA A 269 16.47 -54.70 36.23
C ALA A 269 17.30 -53.86 35.22
#